data_AF-A0A0B4D963-F1
#
_entry.id   AF-A0A0B4D963-F1
#
_cell.length_a   1.000
_cell.length_b   1.000
_cell.length_c   1.000
_cell.angle_alpha   90.00
_cell.angle_beta   90.00
_cell.angle_gamma   90.00
#
_symmetry.space_group_name_H-M   'P 1'
#
loop_
_entity.id
_entity.type
_entity.pdbx_description
1 polymer ?
#
loop_
_entity_poly.entity_id
_entity_poly.type
_entity_poly.pdbx_seq_one_letter_code
_entity_poly.pdbx_strand_id
1 'polypeptide(L)'
;MSDLVPEYLTYDYRCTFRGVPGVHHDPDDYPMFWTVKVKGQVWDNEDDNDGKEVTVGEAELCIVPDAGIIDLFLTLDAVNQEVANIGEMLTVNRPDLIHEMSLGGDLMILSWLKVAPKFRGNKLGHSILKAVLSTIGRSSTKVIIEATPPLTDNGPMEGSPEYLAGKAALRRYWESFGFQPAHGDYLVFDGMADGID
;
A
#
# COMPACT_ATOMS: atom_id res chain seq x y z
N MET A 1 5.75 -23.28 -19.06
CA MET A 1 5.51 -22.22 -18.05
C MET A 1 5.17 -20.99 -18.86
N SER A 2 4.00 -20.40 -18.64
CA SER A 2 3.63 -19.15 -19.30
C SER A 2 4.45 -18.04 -18.65
N ASP A 3 5.42 -17.49 -19.38
CA ASP A 3 6.32 -16.47 -18.85
C ASP A 3 5.60 -15.12 -18.81
N LEU A 4 5.35 -14.61 -17.61
CA LEU A 4 4.88 -13.25 -17.42
C LEU A 4 6.03 -12.31 -17.76
N VAL A 5 5.82 -11.41 -18.70
CA VAL A 5 6.81 -10.40 -19.09
C VAL A 5 6.49 -9.09 -18.34
N PRO A 6 7.31 -8.69 -17.33
CA PRO A 6 7.00 -7.56 -16.46
C PRO A 6 6.87 -6.21 -17.17
N GLU A 7 7.51 -6.05 -18.35
CA GLU A 7 7.41 -4.83 -19.15
C GLU A 7 6.02 -4.61 -19.76
N TYR A 8 5.18 -5.65 -19.84
CA TYR A 8 3.81 -5.58 -20.36
C TYR A 8 2.74 -5.58 -19.26
N LEU A 9 3.09 -5.12 -18.05
CA LEU A 9 2.11 -4.92 -17.00
C LEU A 9 1.26 -3.68 -17.28
N THR A 10 -0.06 -3.85 -17.25
CA THR A 10 -1.05 -2.78 -17.36
C THR A 10 -1.65 -2.50 -16.00
N TYR A 11 -1.82 -1.22 -15.67
CA TYR A 11 -2.35 -0.77 -14.40
C TYR A 11 -3.64 0.03 -14.61
N ASP A 12 -4.74 -0.47 -14.04
CA ASP A 12 -6.01 0.25 -13.99
C ASP A 12 -6.15 0.90 -12.61
N TYR A 13 -6.20 2.23 -12.59
CA TYR A 13 -6.33 3.03 -11.38
C TYR A 13 -7.74 3.59 -11.25
N ARG A 14 -8.34 3.46 -10.06
CA ARG A 14 -9.64 4.05 -9.75
C ARG A 14 -9.55 4.81 -8.44
N CYS A 15 -9.85 6.11 -8.49
CA CYS A 15 -9.98 6.98 -7.32
C CYS A 15 -11.46 7.14 -6.94
N THR A 16 -11.74 7.07 -5.64
CA THR A 16 -13.04 7.39 -5.05
C THR A 16 -12.80 8.37 -3.90
N PHE A 17 -13.38 9.57 -4.00
CA PHE A 17 -13.33 10.55 -2.92
C PHE A 17 -14.37 10.20 -1.86
N ARG A 18 -14.03 10.32 -0.58
CA ARG A 18 -14.97 10.15 0.52
C ARG A 18 -15.99 11.29 0.57
N GLY A 19 -15.52 12.53 0.46
CA GLY A 19 -16.34 13.73 0.33
C GLY A 19 -15.87 14.63 -0.82
N VAL A 20 -16.12 15.92 -0.71
CA VAL A 20 -15.75 16.90 -1.74
C VAL A 20 -14.65 17.78 -1.16
N PRO A 21 -13.37 17.57 -1.54
CA PRO A 21 -12.26 18.32 -0.96
C PRO A 21 -12.51 19.83 -0.98
N GLY A 22 -12.66 20.42 0.20
CA GLY A 22 -12.91 21.84 0.40
C GLY A 22 -11.71 22.59 0.99
N VAL A 23 -11.76 23.93 0.92
CA VAL A 23 -10.73 24.83 1.49
C VAL A 23 -10.57 24.73 3.01
N HIS A 24 -11.50 24.07 3.70
CA HIS A 24 -11.49 23.89 5.15
C HIS A 24 -10.84 22.59 5.61
N HIS A 25 -10.46 21.72 4.67
CA HIS A 25 -9.86 20.41 4.95
C HIS A 25 -10.67 19.59 5.98
N ASP A 26 -11.99 19.53 5.79
CA ASP A 26 -12.89 18.84 6.71
C ASP A 26 -12.54 17.34 6.77
N PRO A 27 -12.38 16.73 7.96
CA PRO A 27 -12.03 15.32 8.12
C PRO A 27 -12.93 14.34 7.35
N ASP A 28 -14.20 14.70 7.15
CA ASP A 28 -15.18 13.89 6.43
C ASP A 28 -14.93 13.82 4.92
N ASP A 29 -14.15 14.75 4.36
CA ASP A 29 -13.79 14.75 2.94
C ASP A 29 -12.68 13.74 2.59
N TYR A 30 -11.98 13.22 3.61
CA TYR A 30 -10.78 12.40 3.47
C TYR A 30 -10.91 11.06 4.20
N PRO A 31 -10.17 10.02 3.77
CA PRO A 31 -9.17 10.01 2.69
C PRO A 31 -9.78 9.81 1.29
N MET A 32 -8.94 9.98 0.28
CA MET A 32 -9.19 9.49 -1.08
C MET A 32 -8.84 8.00 -1.15
N PHE A 33 -9.76 7.16 -1.63
CA PHE A 33 -9.52 5.73 -1.80
C PHE A 33 -9.09 5.40 -3.22
N TRP A 34 -8.07 4.57 -3.35
CA TRP A 34 -7.55 4.14 -4.63
C TRP A 34 -7.54 2.61 -4.71
N THR A 35 -8.14 2.08 -5.76
CA THR A 35 -7.99 0.68 -6.15
C THR A 35 -7.09 0.61 -7.37
N VAL A 36 -6.12 -0.31 -7.33
CA VAL A 36 -5.19 -0.58 -8.43
C VAL A 36 -5.36 -2.01 -8.86
N LYS A 37 -5.66 -2.25 -10.14
CA LYS A 37 -5.64 -3.59 -10.73
C LYS A 37 -4.47 -3.72 -11.68
N VAL A 38 -3.70 -4.77 -11.50
CA VAL A 38 -2.51 -5.07 -12.31
C VAL A 38 -2.80 -6.28 -13.17
N LYS A 39 -2.67 -6.09 -14.47
CA LYS A 39 -2.85 -7.13 -15.47
C LYS A 39 -1.55 -7.34 -16.22
N GLY A 40 -1.39 -8.50 -16.83
CA GLY A 40 -0.29 -8.80 -17.73
C GLY A 40 -0.73 -9.71 -18.84
N GLN A 41 0.11 -9.86 -19.85
CA GLN A 41 -0.09 -10.82 -20.92
C GLN A 41 0.75 -12.07 -20.66
N VAL A 42 0.16 -13.23 -20.97
CA VAL A 42 0.86 -14.51 -20.98
C VAL A 42 0.74 -15.16 -22.35
N TRP A 43 1.83 -15.74 -22.83
CA TRP A 43 1.89 -16.48 -24.08
C TRP A 43 2.01 -17.97 -23.75
N ASP A 44 1.24 -18.78 -24.45
CA ASP A 44 1.42 -20.23 -24.43
C ASP A 44 2.23 -20.63 -25.66
N ASN A 45 3.32 -21.37 -25.45
CA ASN A 45 4.33 -21.71 -26.48
C ASN A 45 3.81 -22.56 -27.65
N GLU A 46 2.49 -22.82 -27.72
CA GLU A 46 1.88 -23.74 -28.69
C GLU A 46 0.97 -23.05 -29.71
N ASP A 47 0.65 -21.75 -29.57
CA ASP A 47 -0.21 -21.02 -30.51
C ASP A 47 0.39 -19.65 -30.92
N ASP A 48 0.33 -19.34 -32.23
CA ASP A 48 0.61 -18.03 -32.85
C ASP A 48 -0.45 -16.98 -32.46
N ASN A 49 -0.75 -16.84 -31.16
CA ASN A 49 -1.86 -16.01 -30.66
C ASN A 49 -1.38 -14.75 -29.95
N ASP A 50 -2.17 -13.67 -30.10
CA ASP A 50 -2.04 -12.44 -29.32
C ASP A 50 -2.25 -12.79 -27.84
N GLY A 51 -1.18 -12.73 -27.03
CA GLY A 51 -1.13 -13.25 -25.66
C GLY A 51 -2.36 -12.94 -24.79
N LYS A 52 -2.68 -13.86 -23.88
CA LYS A 52 -3.90 -13.78 -23.04
C LYS A 52 -3.71 -12.83 -21.86
N GLU A 53 -4.66 -11.89 -21.69
CA GLU A 53 -4.70 -11.02 -20.51
C GLU A 53 -5.08 -11.81 -19.25
N VAL A 54 -4.32 -11.59 -18.17
CA VAL A 54 -4.53 -12.22 -16.87
C VAL A 54 -4.35 -11.22 -15.74
N THR A 55 -5.13 -11.35 -14.67
CA THR A 55 -4.92 -10.58 -13.44
C THR A 55 -3.66 -11.07 -12.73
N VAL A 56 -2.73 -10.14 -12.50
CA VAL A 56 -1.43 -10.38 -11.87
C VAL A 56 -1.47 -10.00 -10.39
N GLY A 57 -2.08 -8.87 -10.08
CA GLY A 57 -2.17 -8.37 -8.72
C GLY A 57 -3.19 -7.26 -8.58
N GLU A 58 -3.44 -6.90 -7.33
CA GLU A 58 -4.38 -5.84 -6.96
C GLU A 58 -3.85 -5.15 -5.70
N ALA A 59 -4.19 -3.88 -5.53
CA ALA A 59 -3.89 -3.14 -4.31
C ALA A 59 -5.02 -2.16 -3.96
N GLU A 60 -5.13 -1.88 -2.68
CA GLU A 60 -5.97 -0.82 -2.14
C GLU A 60 -5.15 0.05 -1.21
N LEU A 61 -5.34 1.35 -1.36
CA LEU A 61 -4.65 2.36 -0.58
C LEU A 61 -5.57 3.56 -0.36
N CYS A 62 -5.27 4.33 0.66
CA CYS A 62 -5.92 5.61 0.88
C CYS A 62 -4.89 6.73 1.03
N ILE A 63 -5.27 7.94 0.64
CA ILE A 63 -4.44 9.14 0.73
C ILE A 63 -5.18 10.20 1.53
N VAL A 64 -4.51 10.73 2.55
CA VAL A 64 -4.87 11.98 3.20
C VAL A 64 -3.94 13.07 2.67
N PRO A 65 -4.42 13.99 1.82
CA PRO A 65 -3.60 15.08 1.35
C PRO A 65 -3.36 16.10 2.47
N ASP A 66 -2.22 16.79 2.41
CA ASP A 66 -1.84 17.79 3.42
C ASP A 66 -1.98 17.26 4.86
N ALA A 67 -1.53 16.02 5.08
CA ALA A 67 -1.79 15.25 6.29
C ALA A 67 -1.29 15.93 7.58
N GLY A 68 -0.32 16.84 7.47
CA GLY A 68 0.22 17.59 8.60
C GLY A 68 -0.70 18.67 9.18
N ILE A 69 -1.77 19.07 8.46
CA ILE A 69 -2.74 20.08 8.93
C ILE A 69 -4.14 19.51 9.20
N ILE A 70 -4.37 18.24 8.85
CA ILE A 70 -5.64 17.54 9.06
C ILE A 70 -5.60 16.78 10.39
N ASP A 71 -6.72 16.74 11.12
CA ASP A 71 -6.87 15.86 12.28
C ASP A 71 -6.92 14.39 11.83
N LEU A 72 -5.74 13.76 11.74
CA LEU A 72 -5.61 12.38 11.28
C LEU A 72 -6.30 11.37 12.20
N PHE A 73 -6.39 11.63 13.51
CA PHE A 73 -7.05 10.71 14.42
C PHE A 73 -8.55 10.63 14.08
N LEU A 74 -9.22 11.78 14.00
CA LEU A 74 -10.64 11.82 13.67
C LEU A 74 -10.92 11.37 12.23
N THR A 75 -10.08 11.80 11.28
CA THR A 75 -10.24 11.48 9.85
C THR A 75 -10.21 9.98 9.60
N LEU A 76 -9.23 9.30 10.19
CA LEU A 76 -8.99 7.87 9.97
C LEU A 76 -9.93 6.98 10.80
N ASP A 77 -10.30 7.41 12.01
CA ASP A 77 -11.29 6.72 12.87
C ASP A 77 -12.65 6.56 12.19
N ALA A 78 -13.05 7.57 11.41
CA ALA A 78 -14.34 7.56 10.72
C ALA A 78 -14.40 6.66 9.46
N VAL A 79 -13.29 6.00 9.08
CA VAL A 79 -13.22 5.11 7.91
C VAL A 79 -13.51 3.66 8.28
N ASN A 80 -12.58 3.04 9.01
CA ASN A 80 -12.68 1.67 9.52
C ASN A 80 -11.59 1.45 10.58
N GLN A 81 -11.68 0.34 11.33
CA GLN A 81 -10.77 0.07 12.44
C GLN A 81 -9.29 -0.07 12.03
N GLU A 82 -9.00 -0.65 10.87
CA GLU A 82 -7.62 -0.85 10.39
C GLU A 82 -6.93 0.50 10.18
N VAL A 83 -7.62 1.41 9.51
CA VAL A 83 -7.13 2.76 9.22
C VAL A 83 -7.13 3.62 10.49
N ALA A 84 -8.11 3.43 11.39
CA ALA A 84 -8.15 4.09 12.71
C ALA A 84 -6.91 3.78 13.56
N ASN A 85 -6.47 2.51 13.59
CA ASN A 85 -5.28 2.10 14.33
C ASN A 85 -4.00 2.81 13.83
N ILE A 86 -3.93 3.14 12.54
CA ILE A 86 -2.84 3.94 11.98
C ILE A 86 -2.92 5.39 12.46
N GLY A 87 -4.14 5.95 12.53
CA GLY A 87 -4.38 7.27 13.11
C GLY A 87 -3.94 7.35 14.57
N GLU A 88 -4.29 6.35 15.38
CA GLU A 88 -3.80 6.22 16.76
C GLU A 88 -2.28 6.10 16.81
N MET A 89 -1.68 5.24 15.99
CA MET A 89 -0.23 5.06 15.94
C MET A 89 0.49 6.38 15.64
N LEU A 90 0.03 7.12 14.64
CA LEU A 90 0.63 8.39 14.23
C LEU A 90 0.45 9.49 15.29
N THR A 91 -0.68 9.53 16.00
CA THR A 91 -0.98 10.60 16.96
C THR A 91 -0.46 10.34 18.37
N VAL A 92 -0.48 9.08 18.81
CA VAL A 92 -0.13 8.68 20.18
C VAL A 92 1.28 8.10 20.25
N ASN A 93 1.62 7.17 19.36
CA ASN A 93 2.88 6.43 19.46
C ASN A 93 4.04 7.06 18.69
N ARG A 94 3.77 7.67 17.54
CA ARG A 94 4.75 8.29 16.63
C ARG A 94 4.34 9.69 16.15
N PRO A 95 4.05 10.63 17.06
CA PRO A 95 3.72 12.01 16.69
C PRO A 95 4.84 12.72 15.92
N ASP A 96 6.09 12.27 16.06
CA ASP A 96 7.22 12.73 15.28
C ASP A 96 7.01 12.58 13.77
N LEU A 97 6.36 11.50 13.32
CA LEU A 97 6.07 11.27 11.90
C LEU A 97 5.05 12.26 11.33
N ILE A 98 4.11 12.76 12.15
CA ILE A 98 3.16 13.81 11.76
C ILE A 98 3.86 15.16 11.69
N HIS A 99 4.70 15.48 12.68
CA HIS A 99 5.41 16.75 12.71
C HIS A 99 6.27 16.97 11.46
N GLU A 100 6.89 15.93 10.93
CA GLU A 100 7.64 16.01 9.67
C GLU A 100 6.75 16.36 8.46
N MET A 101 5.48 15.93 8.45
CA MET A 101 4.50 16.25 7.40
C MET A 101 3.88 17.64 7.55
N SER A 102 4.09 18.33 8.68
CA SER A 102 3.57 19.70 8.89
C SER A 102 4.16 20.73 7.91
N LEU A 103 5.29 20.39 7.27
CA LEU A 103 5.92 21.19 6.21
C LEU A 103 5.24 21.01 4.84
N GLY A 104 4.23 20.14 4.76
CA GLY A 104 3.51 19.76 3.55
C GLY A 104 3.75 18.29 3.18
N GLY A 105 2.85 17.75 2.35
CA GLY A 105 2.92 16.38 1.86
C GLY A 105 1.75 15.52 2.30
N ASP A 106 1.51 14.49 1.50
CA ASP A 106 0.40 13.57 1.70
C ASP A 106 0.83 12.39 2.59
N LEU A 107 -0.12 11.86 3.34
CA LEU A 107 -0.02 10.54 3.95
C LEU A 107 -0.66 9.52 3.01
N MET A 108 0.11 8.52 2.61
CA MET A 108 -0.40 7.35 1.91
C MET A 108 -0.43 6.15 2.86
N ILE A 109 -1.54 5.42 2.87
CA ILE A 109 -1.68 4.18 3.62
C ILE A 109 -1.94 3.07 2.60
N LEU A 110 -1.08 2.05 2.54
CA LEU A 110 -1.34 0.85 1.76
C LEU A 110 -2.08 -0.15 2.65
N SER A 111 -3.39 -0.26 2.47
CA SER A 111 -4.24 -1.21 3.21
C SER A 111 -3.86 -2.65 2.85
N TRP A 112 -3.81 -2.96 1.56
CA TRP A 112 -3.34 -4.27 1.12
C TRP A 112 -2.77 -4.24 -0.29
N LEU A 113 -1.86 -5.18 -0.55
CA LEU A 113 -1.33 -5.50 -1.87
C LEU A 113 -1.27 -7.01 -2.03
N LYS A 114 -1.91 -7.51 -3.10
CA LYS A 114 -2.00 -8.93 -3.40
C LYS A 114 -1.38 -9.22 -4.76
N VAL A 115 -0.48 -10.19 -4.79
CA VAL A 115 0.00 -10.83 -6.02
C VAL A 115 -0.62 -12.22 -6.14
N ALA A 116 -1.16 -12.53 -7.31
CA ALA A 116 -1.75 -13.83 -7.58
C ALA A 116 -0.71 -14.94 -7.35
N PRO A 117 -1.05 -16.05 -6.66
CA PRO A 117 -0.06 -17.04 -6.20
C PRO A 117 0.90 -17.54 -7.27
N LYS A 118 0.41 -17.78 -8.49
CA LYS A 118 1.21 -18.25 -9.64
C LYS A 118 2.28 -17.26 -10.13
N PHE A 119 2.19 -15.99 -9.77
CA PHE A 119 3.12 -14.92 -10.17
C PHE A 119 3.94 -14.40 -8.99
N ARG A 120 3.82 -15.01 -7.80
CA ARG A 120 4.64 -14.63 -6.65
C ARG A 120 6.09 -15.03 -6.88
N GLY A 121 7.00 -14.21 -6.39
CA GLY A 121 8.44 -14.32 -6.64
C GLY A 121 9.00 -13.06 -7.28
N ASN A 122 10.31 -13.02 -7.48
CA ASN A 122 11.02 -11.97 -8.22
C ASN A 122 10.66 -10.53 -7.80
N LYS A 123 10.30 -10.33 -6.52
CA LYS A 123 9.90 -9.03 -5.96
C LYS A 123 8.77 -8.32 -6.72
N LEU A 124 7.87 -9.04 -7.39
CA LEU A 124 6.79 -8.41 -8.17
C LEU A 124 5.91 -7.44 -7.36
N GLY A 125 5.65 -7.74 -6.07
CA GLY A 125 4.95 -6.82 -5.17
C GLY A 125 5.69 -5.49 -4.96
N HIS A 126 7.03 -5.49 -4.96
CA HIS A 126 7.86 -4.28 -4.92
C HIS A 126 7.72 -3.50 -6.22
N SER A 127 7.76 -4.18 -7.37
CA SER A 127 7.60 -3.50 -8.67
C SER A 127 6.22 -2.85 -8.79
N ILE A 128 5.16 -3.55 -8.35
CA ILE A 128 3.81 -2.98 -8.28
C ILE A 128 3.78 -1.78 -7.36
N LEU A 129 4.33 -1.88 -6.15
CA LEU A 129 4.36 -0.75 -5.22
C LEU A 129 5.17 0.44 -5.78
N LYS A 130 6.35 0.21 -6.38
CA LYS A 130 7.16 1.25 -7.04
C LYS A 130 6.35 1.97 -8.13
N ALA A 131 5.59 1.24 -8.95
CA ALA A 131 4.71 1.83 -9.97
C ALA A 131 3.56 2.65 -9.35
N VAL A 132 2.95 2.16 -8.28
CA VAL A 132 1.91 2.87 -7.54
C VAL A 132 2.45 4.16 -6.91
N LEU A 133 3.58 4.10 -6.21
CA LEU A 133 4.24 5.27 -5.62
C LEU A 133 4.62 6.29 -6.70
N SER A 134 5.12 5.82 -7.84
CA SER A 134 5.49 6.66 -8.98
C SER A 134 4.31 7.27 -9.72
N THR A 135 3.07 6.87 -9.42
CA THR A 135 1.86 7.34 -10.14
C THR A 135 0.93 8.12 -9.22
N ILE A 136 0.60 7.53 -8.08
CA ILE A 136 -0.36 8.06 -7.11
C ILE A 136 0.35 8.66 -5.90
N GLY A 137 1.44 8.04 -5.42
CA GLY A 137 2.14 8.46 -4.20
C GLY A 137 3.16 9.58 -4.37
N ARG A 138 3.21 10.28 -5.52
CA ARG A 138 4.28 11.25 -5.82
C ARG A 138 4.40 12.40 -4.81
N SER A 139 3.26 12.84 -4.28
CA SER A 139 3.18 13.90 -3.27
C SER A 139 3.24 13.38 -1.84
N SER A 140 3.32 12.04 -1.67
CA SER A 140 3.32 11.43 -0.36
C SER A 140 4.70 11.52 0.27
N THR A 141 4.78 12.19 1.41
CA THR A 141 6.00 12.27 2.22
C THR A 141 6.16 11.05 3.11
N LYS A 142 5.05 10.39 3.46
CA LYS A 142 5.03 9.18 4.26
C LYS A 142 4.11 8.14 3.63
N VAL A 143 4.59 6.91 3.57
CA VAL A 143 3.79 5.74 3.22
C VAL A 143 3.77 4.80 4.42
N ILE A 144 2.60 4.45 4.90
CA ILE A 144 2.41 3.53 6.03
C ILE A 144 1.83 2.21 5.54
N ILE A 145 2.35 1.11 6.05
CA ILE A 145 1.81 -0.23 5.86
C ILE A 145 1.75 -0.95 7.21
N GLU A 146 0.83 -1.91 7.34
CA GLU A 146 0.88 -2.90 8.41
C GLU A 146 1.47 -4.22 7.88
N ALA A 147 2.59 -4.67 8.45
CA ALA A 147 3.27 -5.90 8.02
C ALA A 147 2.66 -7.16 8.65
N THR A 148 1.34 -7.27 8.62
CA THR A 148 0.58 -8.38 9.21
C THR A 148 0.00 -9.28 8.13
N PRO A 149 0.20 -10.62 8.18
CA PRO A 149 -0.45 -11.52 7.24
C PRO A 149 -1.97 -11.48 7.41
N PRO A 150 -2.76 -11.49 6.32
CA PRO A 150 -4.20 -11.51 6.43
C PRO A 150 -4.67 -12.82 7.08
N LEU A 151 -5.59 -12.71 8.03
CA LEU A 151 -6.29 -13.86 8.59
C LEU A 151 -7.26 -14.40 7.53
N THR A 152 -7.20 -15.69 7.27
CA THR A 152 -8.08 -16.38 6.32
C THR A 152 -8.61 -17.64 6.97
N ASP A 153 -9.80 -18.09 6.56
CA ASP A 153 -10.47 -19.26 7.16
C ASP A 153 -9.62 -20.53 7.17
N ASN A 154 -8.68 -20.65 6.22
CA ASN A 154 -7.76 -21.78 6.08
C ASN A 154 -6.29 -21.39 6.35
N GLY A 155 -6.05 -20.21 6.91
CA GLY A 155 -4.72 -19.69 7.21
C GLY A 155 -4.20 -20.13 8.58
N PRO A 156 -2.91 -19.89 8.87
CA PRO A 156 -2.38 -20.10 10.21
C PRO A 156 -3.09 -19.17 11.21
N MET A 157 -3.44 -19.72 12.37
CA MET A 157 -4.08 -18.96 13.44
C MET A 157 -3.17 -17.84 13.94
N GLU A 158 -3.76 -16.71 14.33
CA GLU A 158 -3.02 -15.63 14.95
C GLU A 158 -2.23 -16.13 16.16
N GLY A 159 -0.95 -15.74 16.24
CA GLY A 159 -0.02 -16.17 17.28
C GLY A 159 0.58 -17.58 17.11
N SER A 160 0.17 -18.35 16.10
CA SER A 160 0.83 -19.63 15.81
C SER A 160 2.28 -19.43 15.33
N PRO A 161 3.18 -20.43 15.49
CA PRO A 161 4.54 -20.34 14.95
C PRO A 161 4.60 -20.03 13.46
N GLU A 162 3.69 -20.60 12.66
CA GLU A 162 3.59 -20.36 11.21
C GLU A 162 3.13 -18.92 10.92
N TYR A 163 2.16 -18.41 11.68
CA TYR A 163 1.71 -17.02 11.57
C TYR A 163 2.84 -16.04 11.90
N LEU A 164 3.54 -16.26 13.01
CA LEU A 164 4.68 -15.43 13.43
C LEU A 164 5.84 -15.49 12.43
N ALA A 165 6.11 -16.66 11.85
CA ALA A 165 7.10 -16.80 10.79
C ALA A 165 6.69 -16.06 9.51
N GLY A 166 5.42 -16.14 9.12
CA GLY A 166 4.87 -15.40 7.98
C GLY A 166 4.93 -13.90 8.19
N LYS A 167 4.59 -13.42 9.38
CA LYS A 167 4.68 -12.01 9.79
C LYS A 167 6.12 -11.49 9.75
N ALA A 168 7.07 -12.25 10.30
CA ALA A 168 8.49 -11.90 10.22
C ALA A 168 9.02 -11.89 8.77
N ALA A 169 8.55 -12.80 7.92
CA ALA A 169 8.92 -12.83 6.51
C ALA A 169 8.35 -11.63 5.74
N LEU A 170 7.08 -11.27 5.99
CA LEU A 170 6.43 -10.11 5.39
C LEU A 170 7.12 -8.81 5.80
N ARG A 171 7.49 -8.69 7.09
CA ARG A 171 8.27 -7.55 7.59
C ARG A 171 9.61 -7.41 6.86
N ARG A 172 10.41 -8.47 6.78
CA ARG A 172 11.70 -8.46 6.04
C ARG A 172 11.51 -8.12 4.56
N TYR A 173 10.42 -8.59 3.96
CA TYR A 173 10.09 -8.29 2.57
C TYR A 173 9.92 -6.78 2.36
N TRP A 174 9.16 -6.11 3.22
CA TRP A 174 8.95 -4.67 3.13
C TRP A 174 10.17 -3.85 3.58
N GLU A 175 10.90 -4.29 4.61
CA GLU A 175 12.17 -3.68 4.98
C GLU A 175 13.18 -3.72 3.82
N SER A 176 13.20 -4.81 3.03
CA SER A 176 14.04 -4.91 1.83
C SER A 176 13.59 -4.04 0.65
N PHE A 177 12.40 -3.44 0.71
CA PHE A 177 11.97 -2.37 -0.20
C PHE A 177 12.51 -1.00 0.26
N GLY A 178 12.73 -0.81 1.56
CA GLY A 178 13.17 0.45 2.16
C GLY A 178 12.32 0.92 3.34
N PHE A 179 11.22 0.22 3.65
CA PHE A 179 10.40 0.54 4.83
C PHE A 179 11.19 0.38 6.13
N GLN A 180 10.94 1.27 7.08
CA GLN A 180 11.53 1.25 8.41
C GLN A 180 10.47 0.95 9.47
N PRO A 181 10.82 0.26 10.57
CA PRO A 181 9.95 0.10 11.72
C PRO A 181 9.37 1.43 12.26
N ALA A 182 8.05 1.53 12.38
CA ALA A 182 7.39 2.68 12.99
C ALA A 182 6.97 2.39 14.44
N HIS A 183 5.98 1.51 14.62
CA HIS A 183 5.49 1.06 15.93
C HIS A 183 4.76 -0.29 15.76
N GLY A 184 5.05 -1.26 16.62
CA GLY A 184 4.50 -2.61 16.50
C GLY A 184 4.81 -3.22 15.13
N ASP A 185 3.75 -3.47 14.36
CA ASP A 185 3.80 -4.06 13.02
C ASP A 185 3.67 -3.04 11.90
N TYR A 186 3.46 -1.77 12.24
CA TYR A 186 3.44 -0.68 11.29
C TYR A 186 4.86 -0.33 10.86
N LEU A 187 5.04 -0.19 9.55
CA LEU A 187 6.28 0.28 8.93
C LEU A 187 6.00 1.57 8.17
N VAL A 188 7.00 2.42 8.09
CA VAL A 188 6.96 3.71 7.38
C VAL A 188 8.02 3.75 6.29
N PHE A 189 7.67 4.30 5.14
CA PHE A 189 8.60 4.64 4.08
C PHE A 189 8.57 6.14 3.84
N ASP A 190 9.74 6.76 3.87
CA ASP A 190 9.97 8.21 3.75
C ASP A 190 10.98 8.58 2.65
N GLY A 191 11.49 7.59 1.92
CA GLY A 191 12.49 7.75 0.86
C GLY A 191 11.97 8.31 -0.47
N MET A 192 10.87 9.07 -0.48
CA MET A 192 10.33 9.65 -1.72
C MET A 192 11.06 10.94 -2.17
N ALA A 193 11.88 11.54 -1.29
CA ALA A 193 12.65 12.75 -1.59
C ALA A 193 13.97 12.48 -2.34
N ASP A 194 14.56 11.30 -2.16
CA ASP A 194 15.72 10.84 -2.90
C ASP A 194 15.23 9.91 -4.02
N GLY A 195 15.27 10.41 -5.25
CA GLY A 195 14.67 9.77 -6.43
C GLY A 195 14.84 8.25 -6.45
N ILE A 196 13.74 7.55 -6.73
CA ILE A 196 13.72 6.10 -6.87
C ILE A 196 14.52 5.72 -8.13
N ASP A 197 15.85 5.57 -8.00
CA ASP A 197 16.70 4.99 -9.04
C ASP A 197 16.21 3.57 -9.43
#